data_AF-M2YI36-F1
#
_entry.id   AF-M2YI36-F1
#
_cell.length_a   1.000
_cell.length_b   1.000
_cell.length_c   1.000
_cell.angle_alpha   90.00
_cell.angle_beta   90.00
_cell.angle_gamma   90.00
#
_symmetry.space_group_name_H-M   'P 1'
#
loop_
_entity.id
_entity.type
_entity.pdbx_description
1 polymer ?
#
loop_
_entity_poly.entity_id
_entity_poly.type
_entity_poly.pdbx_seq_one_letter_code
_entity_poly.pdbx_strand_id
1 'polypeptide(L)'
;MADAMTALYEQIDNAETAWEVLGIRSRSITKAEIRDTYRSLALLLHPDKAQDEELREQHTQVFQKIQEAYEVCLSEIIHVKGGIPESEPAALPESLESLHARNVANKEALKAARAEALKFIQAEKEAMQAERDKKAYREARYEAKRPTILLNKDARPAERLWMFKELRRPNRKRAHHQRAGKRSHAQGLSTTCEEQSRNPDKPATGEEVEDEPAEPHFRYLPKAQRTLVDNWGPESGNDVSSRCNRSLMSGDTRRIACVALSHLEQLKNCAAAKTHERYMELVDNGEGSITAMVQAEFEAEEETDRQLEQMERQGIEGIGWDDEDEEEEEDGPRTYQLCLDDLIPAGLLGY
;
A
#
# COMPACT_ATOMS: atom_id res chain seq x y z
N MET A 1 -10.83 -3.78 -31.57
CA MET A 1 -11.28 -2.68 -32.46
C MET A 1 -11.99 -3.21 -33.71
N ALA A 2 -11.53 -4.30 -34.32
CA ALA A 2 -12.21 -4.91 -35.48
C ALA A 2 -13.69 -5.29 -35.19
N ASP A 3 -13.97 -5.83 -34.00
CA ASP A 3 -15.34 -6.21 -33.60
C ASP A 3 -16.28 -5.00 -33.49
N ALA A 4 -15.76 -3.85 -33.05
CA ALA A 4 -16.54 -2.62 -32.94
C ALA A 4 -16.90 -2.03 -34.30
N MET A 5 -16.02 -2.15 -35.30
CA MET A 5 -16.32 -1.73 -36.67
C MET A 5 -17.34 -2.63 -37.33
N THR A 6 -17.22 -3.94 -37.14
CA THR A 6 -18.17 -4.93 -37.67
C THR A 6 -19.58 -4.70 -37.13
N ALA A 7 -19.71 -4.45 -35.82
CA ALA A 7 -20.99 -4.10 -35.20
C ALA A 7 -21.60 -2.80 -35.77
N LEU A 8 -20.78 -1.81 -36.11
CA LEU A 8 -21.24 -0.56 -36.74
C LEU A 8 -21.75 -0.79 -38.17
N TYR A 9 -21.09 -1.66 -38.95
CA TYR A 9 -21.57 -2.03 -40.28
C TYR A 9 -22.93 -2.73 -40.19
N GLU A 10 -23.05 -3.74 -39.32
CA GLU A 10 -24.30 -4.43 -39.11
C GLU A 10 -25.41 -3.49 -38.63
N GLN A 11 -25.10 -2.52 -37.77
CA GLN A 11 -26.07 -1.53 -37.34
C GLN A 11 -26.57 -0.68 -38.51
N ILE A 12 -25.66 -0.17 -39.36
CA ILE A 12 -26.02 0.71 -40.47
C ILE A 12 -26.75 -0.05 -41.58
N ASP A 13 -26.35 -1.30 -41.84
CA ASP A 13 -26.99 -2.12 -42.87
C ASP A 13 -28.38 -2.63 -42.46
N ASN A 14 -28.60 -2.89 -41.17
CA ASN A 14 -29.89 -3.34 -40.65
C ASN A 14 -30.81 -2.19 -40.20
N ALA A 15 -30.36 -0.94 -40.25
CA ALA A 15 -31.17 0.20 -39.83
C ALA A 15 -32.32 0.44 -40.81
N GLU A 16 -33.56 0.46 -40.29
CA GLU A 16 -34.76 0.76 -41.09
C GLU A 16 -35.00 2.27 -41.19
N THR A 17 -34.48 3.04 -40.23
CA THR A 17 -34.73 4.47 -40.12
C THR A 17 -33.44 5.30 -40.15
N ALA A 18 -33.51 6.52 -40.70
CA ALA A 18 -32.38 7.46 -40.74
C ALA A 18 -31.80 7.79 -39.35
N TRP A 19 -32.64 7.76 -38.32
CA TRP A 19 -32.23 8.00 -36.93
C TRP A 19 -31.35 6.87 -36.39
N GLU A 20 -31.69 5.62 -36.72
CA GLU A 20 -30.92 4.44 -36.32
C GLU A 20 -29.57 4.35 -37.04
N VAL A 21 -29.52 4.77 -38.32
CA VAL A 21 -28.26 4.89 -39.08
C VAL A 21 -27.27 5.81 -38.37
N LEU A 22 -27.75 6.93 -37.80
CA LEU A 22 -26.91 7.86 -37.04
C LEU A 22 -26.70 7.43 -35.57
N GLY A 23 -27.28 6.30 -35.14
CA GLY A 23 -27.21 5.81 -33.76
C GLY A 23 -27.98 6.67 -32.75
N ILE A 24 -28.94 7.48 -33.21
CA ILE A 24 -29.70 8.41 -32.39
C ILE A 24 -30.95 7.71 -31.86
N ARG A 25 -31.00 7.50 -30.53
CA ARG A 25 -32.15 6.87 -29.86
C ARG A 25 -33.28 7.84 -29.52
N SER A 26 -32.98 9.14 -29.44
CA SER A 26 -33.91 10.16 -28.92
C SER A 26 -34.33 11.15 -30.01
N ARG A 27 -35.64 11.37 -30.15
CA ARG A 27 -36.21 12.32 -31.13
C ARG A 27 -36.08 13.79 -30.71
N SER A 28 -35.60 14.06 -29.50
CA SER A 28 -35.39 15.41 -28.93
C SER A 28 -34.01 15.99 -29.23
N ILE A 29 -33.26 15.39 -30.14
CA ILE A 29 -31.89 15.79 -30.46
C ILE A 29 -31.83 17.14 -31.18
N THR A 30 -30.78 17.90 -30.87
CA THR A 30 -30.51 19.20 -31.49
C THR A 30 -29.79 19.07 -32.84
N LYS A 31 -29.90 20.11 -33.69
CA LYS A 31 -29.15 20.18 -34.96
C LYS A 31 -27.62 20.17 -34.77
N ALA A 32 -27.13 20.56 -33.59
CA ALA A 32 -25.70 20.52 -33.29
C ALA A 32 -25.24 19.07 -33.08
N GLU A 33 -25.95 18.33 -32.23
CA GLU A 33 -25.67 16.92 -31.96
C GLU A 33 -25.71 16.05 -33.21
N ILE A 34 -26.67 16.25 -34.12
CA ILE A 34 -26.72 15.52 -35.41
C ILE A 34 -25.50 15.80 -36.28
N ARG A 35 -25.02 17.04 -36.28
CA ARG A 35 -23.80 17.40 -37.02
C ARG A 35 -22.58 16.74 -36.42
N ASP A 36 -22.53 16.65 -35.10
CA ASP A 36 -21.40 16.06 -34.40
C ASP A 36 -21.38 14.53 -34.53
N THR A 37 -22.53 13.86 -34.47
CA THR A 37 -22.63 12.41 -34.75
C THR A 37 -22.33 12.09 -36.21
N TYR A 38 -22.84 12.90 -37.15
CA TYR A 38 -22.48 12.75 -38.56
C TYR A 38 -20.98 12.89 -38.78
N ARG A 39 -20.34 13.92 -38.20
CA ARG A 39 -18.89 14.13 -38.33
C ARG A 39 -18.09 12.98 -37.74
N SER A 40 -18.48 12.44 -36.58
CA SER A 40 -17.77 11.33 -35.96
C SER A 40 -17.86 10.06 -36.82
N LEU A 41 -19.06 9.73 -37.33
CA LEU A 41 -19.26 8.59 -38.23
C LEU A 41 -18.53 8.78 -39.56
N ALA A 42 -18.63 9.97 -40.17
CA ALA A 42 -17.95 10.31 -41.41
C ALA A 42 -16.42 10.20 -41.28
N LEU A 43 -15.86 10.62 -40.15
CA LEU A 43 -14.42 10.49 -39.89
C LEU A 43 -14.01 9.03 -39.71
N LEU A 44 -14.86 8.17 -39.18
CA LEU A 44 -14.55 6.74 -38.99
C LEU A 44 -14.67 5.96 -40.30
N LEU A 45 -15.74 6.19 -41.05
CA LEU A 45 -16.15 5.38 -42.20
C LEU A 45 -15.86 6.05 -43.55
N HIS A 46 -14.92 7.02 -43.59
CA HIS A 46 -14.51 7.66 -44.83
C HIS A 46 -13.83 6.64 -45.78
N PRO A 47 -14.10 6.66 -47.10
CA PRO A 47 -13.46 5.73 -48.04
C PRO A 47 -11.94 5.88 -48.10
N ASP A 48 -11.38 7.08 -47.91
CA ASP A 48 -9.92 7.29 -47.88
C ASP A 48 -9.19 6.58 -46.73
N LYS A 49 -9.90 6.13 -45.69
CA LYS A 49 -9.29 5.40 -44.58
C LYS A 49 -9.18 3.90 -44.83
N ALA A 50 -9.89 3.37 -45.84
CA ALA A 50 -9.79 1.97 -46.20
C ALA A 50 -8.51 1.72 -47.00
N GLN A 51 -7.70 0.75 -46.57
CA GLN A 51 -6.48 0.36 -47.29
C GLN A 51 -6.78 -0.63 -48.42
N ASP A 52 -7.80 -1.47 -48.24
CA ASP A 52 -8.19 -2.50 -49.20
C ASP A 52 -9.32 -2.02 -50.12
N GLU A 53 -9.30 -2.47 -51.36
CA GLU A 53 -10.28 -2.07 -52.38
C GLU A 53 -11.70 -2.54 -52.04
N GLU A 54 -11.86 -3.77 -51.54
CA GLU A 54 -13.17 -4.31 -51.12
C GLU A 54 -13.75 -3.54 -49.93
N LEU A 55 -12.90 -3.18 -48.95
CA LEU A 55 -13.30 -2.35 -47.81
C LEU A 55 -13.64 -0.93 -48.25
N ARG A 56 -12.95 -0.40 -49.26
CA ARG A 56 -13.25 0.93 -49.80
C ARG A 56 -14.63 0.98 -50.43
N GLU A 57 -15.04 -0.06 -51.16
CA GLU A 57 -16.40 -0.15 -51.70
C GLU A 57 -17.45 -0.21 -50.58
N GLN A 58 -17.23 -1.00 -49.53
CA GLN A 58 -18.11 -1.08 -48.36
C GLN A 58 -18.20 0.28 -47.64
N HIS A 59 -17.07 0.92 -47.34
CA HIS A 59 -17.03 2.26 -46.73
C HIS A 59 -17.80 3.27 -47.58
N THR A 60 -17.66 3.22 -48.92
CA THR A 60 -18.35 4.13 -49.83
C THR A 60 -19.88 3.96 -49.75
N GLN A 61 -20.36 2.71 -49.77
CA GLN A 61 -21.80 2.41 -49.66
C GLN A 61 -22.38 2.87 -48.32
N VAL A 62 -21.67 2.57 -47.23
CA VAL A 62 -22.08 2.92 -45.86
C VAL A 62 -22.05 4.43 -45.65
N PHE A 63 -21.04 5.12 -46.20
CA PHE A 63 -20.93 6.58 -46.14
C PHE A 63 -22.09 7.26 -46.87
N GLN A 64 -22.50 6.74 -48.04
CA GLN A 64 -23.67 7.25 -48.76
C GLN A 64 -24.95 7.12 -47.92
N LYS A 65 -25.18 5.96 -47.28
CA LYS A 65 -26.33 5.76 -46.37
C LYS A 65 -26.32 6.76 -45.20
N ILE A 66 -25.15 6.99 -44.59
CA ILE A 66 -24.99 7.96 -43.50
C ILE A 66 -25.32 9.37 -43.98
N GLN A 67 -24.87 9.75 -45.18
CA GLN A 67 -25.13 11.06 -45.75
C GLN A 67 -26.61 11.27 -46.07
N GLU A 68 -27.27 10.27 -46.67
CA GLU A 68 -28.72 10.30 -46.93
C GLU A 68 -29.51 10.43 -45.61
N ALA A 69 -29.15 9.63 -44.60
CA ALA A 69 -29.78 9.70 -43.29
C ALA A 69 -29.63 11.08 -42.64
N TYR A 70 -28.45 11.69 -42.74
CA TYR A 70 -28.18 13.03 -42.24
C TYR A 70 -29.06 14.10 -42.91
N GLU A 71 -29.22 14.06 -44.23
CA GLU A 71 -30.07 14.98 -44.98
C GLU A 71 -31.55 14.84 -44.59
N VAL A 72 -32.03 13.60 -44.46
CA VAL A 72 -33.39 13.30 -44.00
C VAL A 72 -33.62 13.82 -42.59
N CYS A 73 -32.75 13.50 -41.62
CA CYS A 73 -32.89 13.97 -40.23
C CYS A 73 -32.89 15.50 -40.12
N LEU A 74 -32.05 16.19 -40.90
CA LEU A 74 -32.04 17.65 -40.94
C LEU A 74 -33.35 18.23 -41.48
N SER A 75 -33.88 17.66 -42.57
CA SER A 75 -35.15 18.11 -43.17
C SER A 75 -36.33 17.87 -42.22
N GLU A 76 -36.39 16.72 -41.54
CA GLU A 76 -37.43 16.42 -40.56
C GLU A 76 -37.42 17.42 -39.40
N ILE A 77 -36.26 17.79 -38.87
CA ILE A 77 -36.19 18.78 -37.79
C ILE A 77 -36.62 20.17 -38.26
N ILE A 78 -36.30 20.53 -39.50
CA ILE A 78 -36.76 21.80 -40.10
C ILE A 78 -38.29 21.80 -40.24
N HIS A 79 -38.88 20.67 -40.67
CA HIS A 79 -40.32 20.55 -40.87
C HIS A 79 -41.14 20.37 -39.59
N VAL A 80 -40.58 19.74 -38.55
CA VAL A 80 -41.24 19.51 -37.26
C VAL A 80 -41.41 20.80 -36.44
N LYS A 81 -40.76 21.92 -36.81
CA LYS A 81 -40.81 23.16 -36.04
C LYS A 81 -41.16 24.41 -36.87
N GLY A 82 -42.47 24.62 -37.07
CA GLY A 82 -43.11 25.93 -36.92
C GLY A 82 -43.22 26.37 -35.45
N GLY A 83 -42.26 25.98 -34.61
CA GLY A 83 -42.29 26.08 -33.16
C GLY A 83 -40.91 25.74 -32.59
N ILE A 84 -39.92 26.54 -32.96
CA ILE A 84 -38.71 26.66 -32.13
C ILE A 84 -39.15 27.54 -30.97
N PRO A 85 -39.33 27.03 -29.73
CA PRO A 85 -39.38 27.92 -28.59
C PRO A 85 -38.08 28.72 -28.63
N GLU A 86 -38.19 30.05 -28.62
CA GLU A 86 -37.07 30.96 -28.47
C GLU A 86 -36.31 30.54 -27.22
N SER A 87 -35.33 29.65 -27.39
CA SER A 87 -34.34 29.34 -26.38
C SER A 87 -33.65 30.64 -26.04
N GLU A 88 -33.46 30.85 -24.74
CA GLU A 88 -32.79 31.97 -24.09
C GLU A 88 -31.86 32.76 -25.00
N PRO A 89 -31.92 34.11 -24.96
CA PRO A 89 -31.18 34.98 -25.87
C PRO A 89 -29.74 34.51 -25.91
N ALA A 90 -29.35 33.94 -27.05
CA ALA A 90 -28.02 33.40 -27.28
C ALA A 90 -27.04 34.43 -26.75
N ALA A 91 -26.30 34.06 -25.69
CA ALA A 91 -25.31 34.92 -25.08
C ALA A 91 -24.52 35.56 -26.21
N LEU A 92 -24.57 36.89 -26.30
CA LEU A 92 -23.98 37.63 -27.40
C LEU A 92 -22.58 37.07 -27.64
N PRO A 93 -22.24 36.71 -28.89
CA PRO A 93 -20.97 36.06 -29.18
C PRO A 93 -19.87 36.88 -28.53
N GLU A 94 -19.11 36.22 -27.65
CA GLU A 94 -17.98 36.85 -26.95
C GLU A 94 -17.15 37.63 -27.98
N SER A 95 -16.77 38.87 -27.63
CA SER A 95 -15.91 39.64 -28.53
C SER A 95 -14.64 38.84 -28.83
N LEU A 96 -14.12 38.98 -30.05
CA LEU A 96 -12.87 38.32 -30.48
C LEU A 96 -11.72 38.58 -29.48
N GLU A 97 -11.71 39.76 -28.87
CA GLU A 97 -10.76 40.15 -27.83
C GLU A 97 -10.92 39.32 -26.55
N SER A 98 -12.15 39.10 -26.08
CA SER A 98 -12.43 38.26 -24.91
C SER A 98 -12.01 36.81 -25.14
N LEU A 99 -12.33 36.27 -26.32
CA LEU A 99 -11.94 34.91 -26.70
C LEU A 99 -10.42 34.76 -26.78
N HIS A 100 -9.72 35.77 -27.33
CA HIS A 100 -8.26 35.78 -27.37
C HIS A 100 -7.65 35.82 -25.97
N ALA A 101 -8.15 36.69 -25.08
CA ALA A 101 -7.69 36.78 -23.70
C ALA A 101 -7.85 35.45 -22.95
N ARG A 102 -9.00 34.77 -23.10
CA ARG A 102 -9.23 33.44 -22.51
C ARG A 102 -8.27 32.39 -23.06
N ASN A 103 -8.03 32.40 -24.37
CA ASN A 103 -7.11 31.45 -24.99
C ASN A 103 -5.65 31.68 -24.55
N VAL A 104 -5.24 32.93 -24.38
CA VAL A 104 -3.91 33.27 -23.83
C VAL A 104 -3.80 32.80 -22.38
N ALA A 105 -4.79 33.11 -21.54
CA ALA A 105 -4.82 32.65 -20.15
C ALA A 105 -4.79 31.12 -20.03
N ASN A 106 -5.57 30.41 -20.84
CA ASN A 106 -5.56 28.94 -20.88
C ASN A 106 -4.20 28.39 -21.31
N LYS A 107 -3.55 29.04 -22.29
CA LYS A 107 -2.21 28.63 -22.75
C LYS A 107 -1.15 28.86 -21.67
N GLU A 108 -1.24 29.95 -20.92
CA GLU A 108 -0.33 30.22 -19.80
C GLU A 108 -0.56 29.26 -18.63
N ALA A 109 -1.82 28.99 -18.28
CA ALA A 109 -2.17 27.99 -17.27
C ALA A 109 -1.65 26.59 -17.64
N LEU A 110 -1.80 26.17 -18.90
CA LEU A 110 -1.25 24.90 -19.38
C LEU A 110 0.29 24.85 -19.33
N LYS A 111 0.97 25.97 -19.61
CA LYS A 111 2.43 26.04 -19.47
C LYS A 111 2.86 25.94 -18.00
N ALA A 112 2.16 26.62 -17.09
CA ALA A 112 2.43 26.57 -15.66
C ALA A 112 2.24 25.14 -15.11
N ALA A 113 1.11 24.50 -15.43
CA ALA A 113 0.83 23.13 -15.03
C ALA A 113 1.88 22.13 -15.54
N ARG A 114 2.35 22.29 -16.79
CA ARG A 114 3.44 21.47 -17.32
C ARG A 114 4.77 21.69 -16.59
N ALA A 115 5.08 22.93 -16.22
CA ALA A 115 6.30 23.24 -15.48
C ALA A 115 6.26 22.63 -14.06
N GLU A 116 5.10 22.64 -13.40
CA GLU A 116 4.90 21.99 -12.10
C GLU A 116 5.03 20.46 -12.19
N ALA A 117 4.41 19.84 -13.20
CA ALA A 117 4.55 18.41 -13.45
C ALA A 117 6.01 17.98 -13.66
N LEU A 118 6.80 18.80 -14.38
CA LEU A 118 8.23 18.53 -14.58
C LEU A 118 9.03 18.65 -13.28
N LYS A 119 8.70 19.59 -12.40
CA LYS A 119 9.32 19.70 -11.07
C LYS A 119 9.02 18.47 -10.21
N PHE A 120 7.79 17.96 -10.28
CA PHE A 120 7.40 16.74 -9.56
C PHE A 120 8.21 15.52 -10.04
N ILE A 121 8.28 15.30 -11.36
CA ILE A 121 9.09 14.20 -11.95
C ILE A 121 10.57 14.34 -11.57
N GLN A 122 11.10 15.57 -11.51
CA GLN A 122 12.47 15.79 -11.10
C GLN A 122 12.68 15.46 -9.61
N ALA A 123 11.79 15.91 -8.73
CA ALA A 123 11.85 15.60 -7.30
C ALA A 123 11.76 14.08 -7.04
N GLU A 124 10.91 13.37 -7.79
CA GLU A 124 10.80 11.90 -7.71
C GLU A 124 12.09 11.20 -8.12
N LYS A 125 12.75 11.67 -9.20
CA LYS A 125 14.06 11.14 -9.62
C LYS A 125 15.15 11.40 -8.59
N GLU A 126 15.16 12.58 -7.98
CA GLU A 126 16.10 12.93 -6.92
C GLU A 126 15.86 12.08 -5.66
N ALA A 127 14.60 11.81 -5.30
CA ALA A 127 14.26 10.90 -4.21
C ALA A 127 14.70 9.46 -4.48
N MET A 128 14.45 8.93 -5.67
CA MET A 128 14.93 7.61 -6.08
C MET A 128 16.46 7.52 -6.05
N GLN A 129 17.16 8.57 -6.47
CA GLN A 129 18.62 8.61 -6.40
C GLN A 129 19.11 8.63 -4.95
N ALA A 130 18.49 9.42 -4.09
CA ALA A 130 18.82 9.47 -2.67
C ALA A 130 18.63 8.10 -1.98
N GLU A 131 17.57 7.35 -2.31
CA GLU A 131 17.38 5.98 -1.81
C GLU A 131 18.46 5.01 -2.31
N ARG A 132 18.84 5.11 -3.60
CA ARG A 132 19.97 4.32 -4.13
C ARG A 132 21.28 4.62 -3.41
N ASP A 133 21.56 5.90 -3.14
CA ASP A 133 22.77 6.32 -2.44
C ASP A 133 22.75 5.84 -0.97
N LYS A 134 21.60 5.89 -0.29
CA LYS A 134 21.42 5.31 1.05
C LYS A 134 21.66 3.79 1.05
N LYS A 135 21.12 3.07 0.06
CA LYS A 135 21.32 1.61 -0.08
C LYS A 135 22.80 1.29 -0.30
N ALA A 136 23.45 1.97 -1.24
CA ALA A 136 24.87 1.83 -1.51
C ALA A 136 25.74 2.13 -0.26
N TYR A 137 25.37 3.13 0.53
CA TYR A 137 26.05 3.42 1.80
C TYR A 137 25.91 2.29 2.82
N ARG A 138 24.72 1.70 2.96
CA ARG A 138 24.50 0.53 3.85
C ARG A 138 25.34 -0.66 3.40
N GLU A 139 25.32 -0.99 2.12
CA GLU A 139 26.12 -2.08 1.53
C GLU A 139 27.62 -1.86 1.75
N ALA A 140 28.13 -0.66 1.46
CA ALA A 140 29.54 -0.33 1.71
C ALA A 140 29.91 -0.47 3.20
N ARG A 141 29.01 -0.08 4.11
CA ARG A 141 29.20 -0.26 5.56
C ARG A 141 29.19 -1.74 5.95
N TYR A 142 28.36 -2.58 5.34
CA TYR A 142 28.35 -4.02 5.57
C TYR A 142 29.62 -4.67 5.05
N GLU A 143 30.06 -4.32 3.83
CA GLU A 143 31.28 -4.87 3.23
C GLU A 143 32.52 -4.49 4.06
N ALA A 144 32.58 -3.26 4.57
CA ALA A 144 33.64 -2.84 5.49
C ALA A 144 33.66 -3.65 6.81
N LYS A 145 32.50 -4.10 7.31
CA LYS A 145 32.38 -4.92 8.51
C LYS A 145 32.52 -6.43 8.24
N ARG A 146 32.38 -6.87 7.00
CA ARG A 146 32.42 -8.27 6.57
C ARG A 146 33.62 -9.05 7.10
N PRO A 147 34.89 -8.57 7.02
CA PRO A 147 36.02 -9.33 7.57
C PRO A 147 35.93 -9.53 9.08
N THR A 148 35.47 -8.53 9.83
CA THR A 148 35.27 -8.62 11.28
C THR A 148 34.16 -9.60 11.65
N ILE A 149 33.08 -9.61 10.86
CA ILE A 149 31.97 -10.57 11.03
C ILE A 149 32.47 -11.99 10.79
N LEU A 150 33.25 -12.22 9.72
CA LEU A 150 33.84 -13.54 9.42
C LEU A 150 34.80 -14.02 10.52
N LEU A 151 35.69 -13.15 11.00
CA LEU A 151 36.61 -13.48 12.10
C LEU A 151 35.85 -13.88 13.38
N ASN A 152 34.81 -13.13 13.73
CA ASN A 152 33.97 -13.41 14.90
C ASN A 152 33.12 -14.68 14.73
N LYS A 153 32.71 -15.00 13.50
CA LYS A 153 31.95 -16.21 13.17
C LYS A 153 32.78 -17.47 13.45
N ASP A 154 34.08 -17.44 13.20
CA ASP A 154 34.99 -18.55 13.46
C ASP A 154 35.51 -18.58 14.91
N ALA A 155 35.71 -17.41 15.53
CA ALA A 155 36.21 -17.32 16.90
C ALA A 155 35.17 -17.79 17.94
N ARG A 156 33.89 -17.45 17.78
CA ARG A 156 32.84 -17.78 18.76
C ARG A 156 32.65 -19.29 18.97
N PRO A 157 32.61 -20.15 17.94
CA PRO A 157 32.58 -21.60 18.11
C PRO A 157 33.81 -22.14 18.83
N ALA A 158 35.01 -21.62 18.51
CA ALA A 158 36.26 -22.04 19.15
C ALA A 158 36.28 -21.69 20.64
N GLU A 159 35.86 -20.48 21.01
CA GLU A 159 35.70 -20.05 22.40
C GLU A 159 34.65 -20.90 23.14
N ARG A 160 33.50 -21.16 22.51
CA ARG A 160 32.48 -22.06 23.08
C ARG A 160 33.06 -23.46 23.31
N LEU A 161 33.79 -24.01 22.35
CA LEU A 161 34.39 -25.34 22.46
C LEU A 161 35.48 -25.39 23.55
N TRP A 162 36.28 -24.32 23.68
CA TRP A 162 37.28 -24.16 24.73
C TRP A 162 36.62 -24.09 26.11
N MET A 163 35.58 -23.26 26.27
CA MET A 163 34.76 -23.19 27.50
C MET A 163 34.16 -24.55 27.86
N PHE A 164 33.60 -25.29 26.89
CA PHE A 164 33.08 -26.64 27.12
C PHE A 164 34.18 -27.63 27.56
N LYS A 165 35.39 -27.55 26.99
CA LYS A 165 36.53 -28.38 27.41
C LYS A 165 37.01 -28.04 28.82
N GLU A 166 37.07 -26.75 29.16
CA GLU A 166 37.50 -26.29 30.48
C GLU A 166 36.49 -26.71 31.57
N LEU A 167 35.18 -26.60 31.29
CA LEU A 167 34.12 -27.08 32.19
C LEU A 167 34.13 -28.61 32.37
N ARG A 168 34.56 -29.37 31.34
CA ARG A 168 34.72 -30.83 31.43
C ARG A 168 35.99 -31.27 32.14
N ARG A 169 36.91 -30.37 32.51
CA ARG A 169 38.07 -30.77 33.31
C ARG A 169 37.55 -31.30 34.66
N PRO A 170 37.78 -32.59 34.96
CA PRO A 170 37.28 -33.19 36.18
C PRO A 170 37.81 -32.37 37.35
N ASN A 171 36.89 -31.91 38.18
CA ASN A 171 37.11 -30.94 39.24
C ASN A 171 37.92 -31.61 40.37
N ARG A 172 39.19 -31.95 40.10
CA ARG A 172 40.10 -32.68 41.01
C ARG A 172 40.32 -31.92 42.32
N LYS A 173 40.03 -30.61 42.36
CA LYS A 173 40.12 -29.77 43.56
C LYS A 173 38.86 -29.80 44.45
N ARG A 174 37.69 -30.24 43.97
CA ARG A 174 36.47 -30.31 44.81
C ARG A 174 36.46 -31.48 45.80
N ALA A 175 37.27 -32.52 45.58
CA ALA A 175 37.38 -33.63 46.54
C ALA A 175 38.12 -33.24 47.84
N HIS A 176 38.95 -32.18 47.83
CA HIS A 176 39.76 -31.80 48.99
C HIS A 176 39.08 -30.83 49.97
N HIS A 177 37.99 -30.17 49.59
CA HIS A 177 37.28 -29.22 50.47
C HIS A 177 36.03 -29.80 51.14
N GLN A 178 35.56 -30.99 50.76
CA GLN A 178 34.45 -31.64 51.50
C GLN A 178 34.90 -32.40 52.76
N ARG A 179 36.21 -32.54 53.02
CA ARG A 179 36.74 -33.19 54.23
C ARG A 179 37.21 -32.24 55.33
N ALA A 180 37.28 -30.93 55.10
CA ALA A 180 37.75 -29.98 56.09
C ALA A 180 36.63 -29.01 56.51
N GLY A 181 36.02 -29.28 57.66
CA GLY A 181 35.39 -28.25 58.47
C GLY A 181 33.89 -28.07 58.31
N LYS A 182 33.11 -28.96 58.94
CA LYS A 182 31.86 -28.52 59.59
C LYS A 182 32.26 -27.57 60.73
N ARG A 183 32.39 -26.26 60.47
CA ARG A 183 32.37 -25.24 61.53
C ARG A 183 31.00 -24.58 61.51
N SER A 184 30.37 -24.68 62.67
CA SER A 184 29.04 -24.18 63.00
C SER A 184 28.87 -22.72 62.60
N HIS A 185 27.78 -22.47 61.87
CA HIS A 185 27.25 -21.17 61.55
C HIS A 185 26.55 -20.63 62.80
N ALA A 186 27.32 -20.06 63.72
CA ALA A 186 26.79 -19.28 64.84
C ALA A 186 27.87 -18.28 65.26
N GLN A 187 27.46 -17.03 65.41
CA GLN A 187 28.22 -15.84 65.83
C GLN A 187 28.95 -15.09 64.70
N GLY A 188 28.52 -13.83 64.53
CA GLY A 188 29.10 -12.91 63.56
C GLY A 188 28.17 -11.82 63.03
N LEU A 189 26.99 -11.59 63.63
CA LEU A 189 26.31 -10.30 63.53
C LEU A 189 26.98 -9.35 64.52
N SER A 190 27.71 -8.34 64.05
CA SER A 190 28.01 -7.09 64.77
C SER A 190 29.08 -6.29 64.04
N THR A 191 28.84 -4.97 63.92
CA THR A 191 29.81 -3.86 63.73
C THR A 191 30.57 -3.85 62.40
N THR A 192 30.52 -2.82 61.54
CA THR A 192 30.26 -1.40 61.76
C THR A 192 30.06 -0.74 60.39
N CYS A 193 29.04 0.11 60.27
CA CYS A 193 29.09 1.29 59.44
C CYS A 193 30.24 2.18 59.96
N GLU A 194 31.10 2.72 59.08
CA GLU A 194 31.65 4.08 59.13
C GLU A 194 32.76 4.29 58.10
N GLU A 195 32.97 5.56 57.77
CA GLU A 195 34.06 6.15 56.98
C GLU A 195 33.93 6.16 55.44
N GLN A 196 32.97 6.98 54.97
CA GLN A 196 33.22 7.85 53.82
C GLN A 196 34.06 9.04 54.28
N SER A 197 35.38 8.99 54.09
CA SER A 197 36.26 10.13 54.23
C SER A 197 36.58 10.76 52.87
N ARG A 198 36.42 12.08 52.85
CA ARG A 198 36.70 13.01 51.76
C ARG A 198 38.18 12.99 51.40
N ASN A 199 38.49 13.01 50.11
CA ASN A 199 39.77 13.51 49.59
C ASN A 199 39.49 14.67 48.63
N PRO A 200 39.70 15.93 49.04
CA PRO A 200 39.82 17.05 48.14
C PRO A 200 41.30 17.29 47.88
N ASP A 201 41.81 16.90 46.71
CA ASP A 201 43.03 17.50 46.11
C ASP A 201 43.32 16.82 44.77
N LYS A 202 42.83 17.43 43.69
CA LYS A 202 43.42 17.28 42.36
C LYS A 202 43.28 18.61 41.61
N PRO A 203 44.38 19.32 41.31
CA PRO A 203 44.31 20.57 40.57
C PRO A 203 44.05 20.33 39.08
N ALA A 204 43.28 21.25 38.52
CA ALA A 204 42.98 21.38 37.11
C ALA A 204 44.26 21.52 36.27
N THR A 205 44.33 20.73 35.21
CA THR A 205 45.12 21.07 34.02
C THR A 205 44.13 21.06 32.86
N GLY A 206 43.92 22.25 32.31
CA GLY A 206 43.15 22.45 31.11
C GLY A 206 43.99 22.05 29.91
N GLU A 207 43.37 21.34 28.98
CA GLU A 207 43.80 21.27 27.60
C GLU A 207 42.52 21.38 26.77
N GLU A 208 42.42 22.49 26.03
CA GLU A 208 41.36 22.74 25.07
C GLU A 208 41.49 21.71 23.94
N VAL A 209 40.50 20.83 23.83
CA VAL A 209 40.27 20.03 22.63
C VAL A 209 38.87 20.38 22.17
N GLU A 210 38.80 21.01 21.00
CA GLU A 210 37.56 21.24 20.27
C GLU A 210 36.94 19.88 19.93
N ASP A 211 35.68 19.67 20.29
CA ASP A 211 34.91 18.53 19.81
C ASP A 211 33.45 18.90 19.50
N GLU A 212 33.01 18.18 18.49
CA GLU A 212 31.79 18.20 17.68
C GLU A 212 30.44 18.21 18.44
N PRO A 213 29.33 18.54 17.75
CA PRO A 213 28.00 18.56 18.35
C PRO A 213 27.54 17.18 18.83
N ALA A 214 27.38 17.06 20.15
CA ALA A 214 26.87 15.90 20.86
C ALA A 214 25.39 15.59 20.53
N GLU A 215 25.11 14.31 20.29
CA GLU A 215 23.76 13.73 20.28
C GLU A 215 23.09 13.83 21.67
N PRO A 216 21.74 13.93 21.74
CA PRO A 216 21.03 14.05 22.99
C PRO A 216 20.95 12.73 23.76
N HIS A 217 21.59 12.68 24.93
CA HIS A 217 21.39 11.65 25.95
C HIS A 217 19.94 11.62 26.47
N PHE A 218 19.24 10.52 26.19
CA PHE A 218 17.95 10.19 26.82
C PHE A 218 18.14 9.94 28.33
N ARG A 219 17.43 10.73 29.16
CA ARG A 219 17.33 10.52 30.60
C ARG A 219 16.37 9.35 30.90
N TYR A 220 16.86 8.34 31.62
CA TYR A 220 16.03 7.35 32.28
C TYR A 220 15.15 8.02 33.36
N LEU A 221 13.82 7.91 33.23
CA LEU A 221 12.87 8.20 34.29
C LEU A 221 12.59 6.93 35.13
N PRO A 222 12.35 7.06 36.46
CA PRO A 222 12.10 5.92 37.33
C PRO A 222 10.67 5.40 37.23
N LYS A 223 10.52 4.08 37.40
CA LYS A 223 9.26 3.33 37.41
C LYS A 223 8.30 3.87 38.47
N ALA A 224 7.11 4.33 38.04
CA ALA A 224 5.99 4.61 38.92
C ALA A 224 5.27 3.31 39.34
N GLN A 225 4.97 3.20 40.63
CA GLN A 225 4.21 2.13 41.25
C GLN A 225 2.76 2.17 40.78
N ARG A 226 2.23 1.04 40.26
CA ARG A 226 0.80 0.87 39.98
C ARG A 226 0.08 0.52 41.27
N THR A 227 -0.86 1.38 41.67
CA THR A 227 -1.87 1.07 42.68
C THR A 227 -3.02 0.27 42.09
N LEU A 228 -3.42 -0.72 42.86
CA LEU A 228 -4.63 -1.54 42.79
C LEU A 228 -5.89 -0.69 42.55
N VAL A 229 -6.73 -1.06 41.59
CA VAL A 229 -8.16 -0.70 41.59
C VAL A 229 -8.93 -1.94 41.14
N ASP A 230 -9.65 -2.53 42.09
CA ASP A 230 -10.72 -3.48 41.87
C ASP A 230 -11.94 -2.73 41.31
N ASN A 231 -12.57 -3.29 40.26
CA ASN A 231 -14.03 -3.29 40.15
C ASN A 231 -14.48 -4.27 39.06
N TRP A 232 -15.11 -5.35 39.51
CA TRP A 232 -15.88 -6.30 38.71
C TRP A 232 -17.31 -5.79 38.56
N GLY A 233 -17.85 -5.89 37.35
CA GLY A 233 -19.26 -5.69 36.99
C GLY A 233 -19.59 -6.50 35.72
N PRO A 234 -20.86 -6.89 35.50
CA PRO A 234 -21.21 -8.29 35.24
C PRO A 234 -21.20 -8.72 33.78
N GLU A 235 -21.02 -10.03 33.63
CA GLU A 235 -21.05 -10.84 32.42
C GLU A 235 -22.36 -10.69 31.63
N SER A 236 -22.24 -10.63 30.30
CA SER A 236 -23.28 -11.16 29.40
C SER A 236 -22.64 -11.79 28.16
N GLY A 237 -22.89 -13.09 28.02
CA GLY A 237 -23.08 -13.85 26.78
C GLY A 237 -22.03 -13.78 25.67
N ASN A 238 -21.11 -14.76 25.64
CA ASN A 238 -20.95 -15.71 24.52
C ASN A 238 -19.73 -16.59 24.77
N ASP A 239 -19.96 -17.72 25.43
CA ASP A 239 -18.97 -18.72 25.79
C ASP A 239 -19.05 -19.90 24.80
N VAL A 240 -18.30 -19.80 23.69
CA VAL A 240 -18.04 -20.95 22.78
C VAL A 240 -16.55 -21.13 22.48
N SER A 241 -15.69 -20.14 22.73
CA SER A 241 -14.25 -20.23 22.41
C SER A 241 -13.34 -20.72 23.54
N SER A 242 -13.87 -21.00 24.75
CA SER A 242 -13.05 -21.30 25.93
C SER A 242 -12.61 -22.77 26.09
N ARG A 243 -13.07 -23.70 25.24
CA ARG A 243 -12.82 -25.15 25.43
C ARG A 243 -11.63 -25.77 24.70
N CYS A 244 -10.91 -25.06 23.81
CA CYS A 244 -9.77 -25.65 23.10
C CYS A 244 -8.37 -25.35 23.67
N ASN A 245 -8.22 -24.50 24.70
CA ASN A 245 -6.90 -24.05 25.16
C ASN A 245 -6.39 -24.71 26.45
N ARG A 246 -6.73 -25.98 26.70
CA ARG A 246 -6.23 -26.69 27.89
C ARG A 246 -5.58 -28.05 27.58
N SER A 247 -4.76 -28.11 26.54
CA SER A 247 -3.69 -29.13 26.43
C SER A 247 -2.83 -28.78 25.23
N LEU A 248 -1.64 -28.22 25.42
CA LEU A 248 -0.46 -28.23 24.52
C LEU A 248 0.56 -27.17 24.98
N MET A 249 1.18 -27.38 26.13
CA MET A 249 2.31 -26.58 26.62
C MET A 249 3.61 -27.35 26.39
N SER A 250 4.31 -27.03 25.29
CA SER A 250 5.76 -27.22 25.08
C SER A 250 6.15 -26.81 23.65
N GLY A 251 7.04 -25.82 23.51
CA GLY A 251 7.75 -25.47 22.26
C GLY A 251 7.61 -24.00 21.84
N ASP A 252 8.62 -23.17 22.14
CA ASP A 252 8.51 -21.71 22.32
C ASP A 252 8.93 -20.79 21.15
N THR A 253 9.14 -21.26 19.91
CA THR A 253 9.53 -20.32 18.82
C THR A 253 8.65 -20.38 17.58
N ARG A 254 8.06 -21.54 17.24
CA ARG A 254 7.10 -21.64 16.12
C ARG A 254 5.72 -21.05 16.43
N ARG A 255 5.42 -20.80 17.72
CA ARG A 255 4.09 -20.33 18.16
C ARG A 255 3.85 -18.84 17.93
N ILE A 256 4.90 -18.02 17.96
CA ILE A 256 4.78 -16.56 17.79
C ILE A 256 4.43 -16.24 16.33
N ALA A 257 5.04 -16.93 15.37
CA ALA A 257 4.76 -16.76 13.95
C ALA A 257 3.31 -17.15 13.57
N CYS A 258 2.79 -18.29 14.07
CA CYS A 258 1.42 -18.71 13.77
C CYS A 258 0.35 -17.77 14.38
N VAL A 259 0.61 -17.21 15.57
CA VAL A 259 -0.30 -16.24 16.20
C VAL A 259 -0.28 -14.89 15.45
N ALA A 260 0.90 -14.44 15.00
CA ALA A 260 1.04 -13.21 14.23
C ALA A 260 0.36 -13.31 12.84
N LEU A 261 0.53 -14.43 12.14
CA LEU A 261 -0.10 -14.65 10.83
C LEU A 261 -1.63 -14.74 10.93
N SER A 262 -2.16 -15.46 11.92
CA SER A 262 -3.61 -15.53 12.17
C SER A 262 -4.20 -14.18 12.58
N HIS A 263 -3.44 -13.36 13.33
CA HIS A 263 -3.84 -12.00 13.69
C HIS A 263 -3.82 -11.06 12.47
N LEU A 264 -2.83 -11.19 11.59
CA LEU A 264 -2.74 -10.39 10.35
C LEU A 264 -3.83 -10.77 9.34
N GLU A 265 -4.19 -12.04 9.23
CA GLU A 265 -5.30 -12.50 8.38
C GLU A 265 -6.65 -12.01 8.94
N GLN A 266 -6.83 -12.02 10.27
CA GLN A 266 -7.97 -11.38 10.93
C GLN A 266 -7.98 -9.86 10.72
N LEU A 267 -6.82 -9.19 10.76
CA LEU A 267 -6.71 -7.75 10.49
C LEU A 267 -6.99 -7.41 9.03
N LYS A 268 -6.54 -8.21 8.07
CA LYS A 268 -6.87 -8.04 6.64
C LYS A 268 -8.37 -8.18 6.40
N ASN A 269 -8.98 -9.20 7.02
CA ASN A 269 -10.44 -9.37 6.96
C ASN A 269 -11.19 -8.22 7.66
N CYS A 270 -10.64 -7.66 8.74
CA CYS A 270 -11.21 -6.47 9.40
C CYS A 270 -11.00 -5.18 8.60
N ALA A 271 -9.87 -5.00 7.90
CA ALA A 271 -9.59 -3.81 7.11
C ALA A 271 -10.47 -3.78 5.84
N ALA A 272 -10.64 -4.92 5.17
CA ALA A 272 -11.57 -5.07 4.05
C ALA A 272 -13.03 -4.85 4.46
N ALA A 273 -13.43 -5.30 5.66
CA ALA A 273 -14.78 -5.05 6.17
C ALA A 273 -15.00 -3.57 6.51
N LYS A 274 -14.03 -2.91 7.14
CA LYS A 274 -14.09 -1.48 7.50
C LYS A 274 -14.08 -0.56 6.29
N THR A 275 -13.27 -0.86 5.27
CA THR A 275 -13.26 -0.13 3.99
C THR A 275 -14.62 -0.22 3.31
N HIS A 276 -15.21 -1.42 3.26
CA HIS A 276 -16.53 -1.62 2.68
C HIS A 276 -17.64 -0.89 3.47
N GLU A 277 -17.62 -0.95 4.81
CA GLU A 277 -18.57 -0.23 5.65
C GLU A 277 -18.48 1.28 5.43
N ARG A 278 -17.26 1.82 5.39
CA ARG A 278 -17.01 3.24 5.13
C ARG A 278 -17.42 3.68 3.73
N TYR A 279 -17.16 2.84 2.72
CA TYR A 279 -17.64 3.05 1.37
C TYR A 279 -19.17 3.19 1.31
N MET A 280 -19.90 2.29 1.98
CA MET A 280 -21.36 2.33 2.02
C MET A 280 -21.87 3.59 2.73
N GLU A 281 -21.23 4.03 3.84
CA GLU A 281 -21.58 5.29 4.50
C GLU A 281 -21.43 6.51 3.58
N LEU A 282 -20.33 6.58 2.83
CA LEU A 282 -20.07 7.70 1.91
C LEU A 282 -21.08 7.71 0.74
N VAL A 283 -21.43 6.54 0.22
CA VAL A 283 -22.50 6.40 -0.79
C VAL A 283 -23.86 6.83 -0.22
N ASP A 284 -24.19 6.44 1.01
CA ASP A 284 -25.44 6.83 1.68
C ASP A 284 -25.51 8.35 1.95
N ASN A 285 -24.35 8.99 2.12
CA ASN A 285 -24.23 10.45 2.24
C ASN A 285 -24.31 11.19 0.88
N GLY A 286 -24.51 10.47 -0.22
CA GLY A 286 -24.71 11.04 -1.56
C GLY A 286 -23.43 11.29 -2.33
N GLU A 287 -22.29 10.74 -1.90
CA GLU A 287 -21.07 10.78 -2.70
C GLU A 287 -21.17 9.86 -3.91
N GLY A 288 -20.50 10.23 -5.01
CA GLY A 288 -20.40 9.35 -6.17
C GLY A 288 -19.64 8.09 -5.82
N SER A 289 -20.14 6.92 -6.22
CA SER A 289 -19.57 5.60 -5.90
C SER A 289 -18.05 5.50 -6.12
N ILE A 290 -17.50 6.06 -7.20
CA ILE A 290 -16.05 6.04 -7.43
C ILE A 290 -15.30 6.91 -6.41
N THR A 291 -15.81 8.10 -6.12
CA THR A 291 -15.23 9.01 -5.12
C THR A 291 -15.26 8.39 -3.72
N ALA A 292 -16.40 7.79 -3.35
CA ALA A 292 -16.60 7.11 -2.08
C ALA A 292 -15.62 5.93 -1.89
N MET A 293 -15.35 5.17 -2.95
CA MET A 293 -14.42 4.04 -2.91
C MET A 293 -12.98 4.49 -2.68
N VAL A 294 -12.53 5.49 -3.45
CA VAL A 294 -11.16 6.04 -3.31
C VAL A 294 -10.97 6.69 -1.95
N GLN A 295 -11.97 7.41 -1.45
CA GLN A 295 -11.95 8.02 -0.13
C GLN A 295 -11.88 6.96 0.99
N ALA A 296 -12.67 5.89 0.90
CA ALA A 296 -12.67 4.81 1.88
C ALA A 296 -11.34 4.02 1.90
N GLU A 297 -10.72 3.79 0.74
CA GLU A 297 -9.38 3.17 0.65
C GLU A 297 -8.31 4.05 1.30
N PHE A 298 -8.33 5.36 1.00
CA PHE A 298 -7.38 6.32 1.56
C PHE A 298 -7.48 6.42 3.10
N GLU A 299 -8.70 6.52 3.64
CA GLU A 299 -8.91 6.58 5.09
C GLU A 299 -8.47 5.28 5.79
N ALA A 300 -8.60 4.13 5.13
CA ALA A 300 -8.15 2.86 5.67
C ALA A 300 -6.62 2.72 5.67
N GLU A 301 -5.95 3.21 4.62
CA GLU A 301 -4.49 3.28 4.56
C GLU A 301 -3.95 4.18 5.69
N GLU A 302 -4.54 5.38 5.87
CA GLU A 302 -4.15 6.30 6.94
C GLU A 302 -4.37 5.71 8.34
N GLU A 303 -5.44 4.93 8.54
CA GLU A 303 -5.70 4.23 9.80
C GLU A 303 -4.66 3.13 10.05
N THR A 304 -4.24 2.38 9.01
CA THR A 304 -3.16 1.39 9.15
C THR A 304 -1.83 2.04 9.50
N ASP A 305 -1.51 3.19 8.91
CA ASP A 305 -0.31 3.96 9.24
C ASP A 305 -0.35 4.49 10.67
N ARG A 306 -1.50 5.01 11.13
CA ARG A 306 -1.69 5.43 12.53
C ARG A 306 -1.51 4.28 13.52
N GLN A 307 -1.96 3.08 13.16
CA GLN A 307 -1.76 1.89 14.00
C GLN A 307 -0.30 1.44 14.03
N LEU A 308 0.40 1.49 12.89
CA LEU A 308 1.84 1.23 12.83
C LEU A 308 2.63 2.22 13.68
N GLU A 309 2.33 3.52 13.57
CA GLU A 309 2.97 4.56 14.39
C GLU A 309 2.66 4.35 15.89
N GLN A 310 1.44 3.93 16.23
CA GLN A 310 1.07 3.62 17.61
C GLN A 310 1.86 2.42 18.14
N MET A 311 2.06 1.37 17.33
CA MET A 311 2.87 0.21 17.69
C MET A 311 4.34 0.59 17.89
N GLU A 312 4.89 1.44 17.01
CA GLU A 312 6.26 1.96 17.12
C GLU A 312 6.43 2.77 18.42
N ARG A 313 5.49 3.66 18.74
CA ARG A 313 5.49 4.43 20.00
C ARG A 313 5.39 3.54 21.25
N GLN A 314 4.76 2.36 21.14
CA GLN A 314 4.68 1.39 22.23
C GLN A 314 5.96 0.53 22.36
N GLY A 315 6.96 0.74 21.49
CA GLY A 315 8.19 -0.05 21.48
C GLY A 315 7.95 -1.50 21.05
N ILE A 316 6.85 -1.75 20.34
CA ILE A 316 6.62 -3.03 19.67
C ILE A 316 7.42 -2.94 18.37
N GLU A 317 8.72 -3.27 18.46
CA GLU A 317 9.58 -3.39 17.28
C GLU A 317 8.90 -4.36 16.30
N GLY A 318 8.54 -3.84 15.13
CA GLY A 318 7.91 -4.63 14.08
C GLY A 318 8.75 -5.87 13.81
N ILE A 319 8.09 -7.02 13.68
CA ILE A 319 8.71 -8.20 13.08
C ILE A 319 9.19 -7.73 11.71
N GLY A 320 10.49 -7.48 11.58
CA GLY A 320 11.09 -7.18 10.30
C GLY A 320 10.69 -8.31 9.37
N TRP A 321 10.05 -7.96 8.27
CA TRP A 321 10.07 -8.84 7.12
C TRP A 321 11.55 -8.89 6.75
N ASP A 322 12.25 -9.92 7.23
CA ASP A 322 13.45 -10.37 6.57
C ASP A 322 12.95 -10.71 5.18
N ASP A 323 13.08 -9.74 4.26
CA ASP A 323 13.02 -9.97 2.84
C ASP A 323 14.10 -11.04 2.61
N GLU A 324 13.70 -12.31 2.64
CA GLU A 324 14.54 -13.41 2.22
C GLU A 324 14.88 -13.08 0.78
N ASP A 325 16.09 -12.56 0.58
CA ASP A 325 16.70 -12.33 -0.71
C ASP A 325 16.47 -13.60 -1.55
N GLU A 326 15.55 -13.50 -2.52
CA GLU A 326 15.39 -14.43 -3.65
C GLU A 326 16.64 -14.31 -4.54
N GLU A 327 17.78 -14.73 -4.02
CA GLU A 327 18.93 -15.22 -4.79
C GLU A 327 18.96 -16.75 -4.67
N GLU A 328 17.92 -17.43 -5.16
CA GLU A 328 18.05 -18.85 -5.53
C GLU A 328 18.44 -18.95 -7.00
N GLU A 329 19.71 -19.29 -7.17
CA GLU A 329 20.37 -19.70 -8.39
C GLU A 329 19.56 -20.72 -9.20
N GLU A 330 19.68 -20.60 -10.52
CA GLU A 330 19.30 -21.56 -11.53
C GLU A 330 19.70 -23.00 -11.14
N ASP A 331 18.72 -23.88 -10.86
CA ASP A 331 18.78 -25.30 -11.25
C ASP A 331 17.43 -26.05 -11.08
N GLY A 332 16.64 -26.06 -12.15
CA GLY A 332 15.74 -27.17 -12.49
C GLY A 332 14.24 -27.05 -12.11
N PRO A 333 13.31 -27.51 -12.98
CA PRO A 333 11.88 -27.37 -12.75
C PRO A 333 11.37 -28.40 -11.75
N ARG A 334 10.92 -27.94 -10.57
CA ARG A 334 10.00 -28.71 -9.73
C ARG A 334 8.58 -28.19 -9.91
N THR A 335 7.87 -28.78 -10.85
CA THR A 335 6.41 -28.70 -10.92
C THR A 335 5.82 -29.42 -9.70
N TYR A 336 5.49 -28.68 -8.65
CA TYR A 336 4.51 -29.13 -7.66
C TYR A 336 3.12 -28.80 -8.21
N GLN A 337 2.53 -29.78 -8.87
CA GLN A 337 1.12 -29.77 -9.23
C GLN A 337 0.32 -30.00 -7.95
N LEU A 338 -0.16 -28.93 -7.33
CA LEU A 338 -1.16 -29.02 -6.26
C LEU A 338 -2.47 -29.47 -6.91
N CYS A 339 -2.87 -30.72 -6.63
CA CYS A 339 -4.18 -31.22 -7.01
C CYS A 339 -5.25 -30.45 -6.23
N LEU A 340 -6.31 -30.05 -6.94
CA LEU A 340 -7.45 -29.30 -6.42
C LEU A 340 -8.33 -30.10 -5.43
N ASP A 341 -7.93 -31.32 -5.06
CA ASP A 341 -8.70 -32.26 -4.23
C ASP A 341 -8.39 -32.16 -2.73
N ASP A 342 -7.42 -31.34 -2.32
CA ASP A 342 -7.06 -31.16 -0.91
C ASP A 342 -7.78 -29.98 -0.22
N LEU A 343 -8.70 -29.29 -0.91
CA LEU A 343 -9.62 -28.32 -0.32
C LEU A 343 -11.07 -28.82 -0.35
N ILE A 344 -11.37 -29.85 0.43
CA ILE A 344 -12.75 -30.13 0.85
C ILE A 344 -12.78 -30.14 2.38
N PRO A 345 -13.39 -29.15 3.04
CA PRO A 345 -13.68 -29.22 4.46
C PRO A 345 -14.64 -30.39 4.71
N ALA A 346 -14.24 -31.32 5.59
CA ALA A 346 -15.11 -32.37 6.09
C ALA A 346 -16.28 -31.75 6.86
N GLY A 347 -17.41 -31.49 6.18
CA GLY A 347 -18.57 -30.89 6.81
C GLY A 347 -19.82 -30.67 5.97
N LEU A 348 -19.85 -31.02 4.69
CA LEU A 348 -21.02 -30.77 3.82
C LEU A 348 -21.36 -31.99 2.95
N LEU A 349 -21.76 -33.08 3.60
CA LEU A 349 -22.63 -34.11 3.02
C LEU A 349 -23.64 -34.51 4.08
N GLY A 350 -24.80 -33.86 4.05
CA GLY A 350 -25.93 -34.12 4.93
C GLY A 350 -27.02 -33.08 4.76
N TYR A 351 -27.89 -33.33 3.78
CA TYR A 351 -29.24 -32.81 3.50
C TYR A 351 -29.42 -32.19 2.11
#